data_AF-A0A7C8Z8R9-F1
#
_entry.id   AF-A0A7C8Z8R9-F1
#
_cell.length_a   1.000
_cell.length_b   1.000
_cell.length_c   1.000
_cell.angle_alpha   90.00
_cell.angle_beta   90.00
_cell.angle_gamma   90.00
#
_symmetry.space_group_name_H-M   'P 1'
#
loop_
_entity.id
_entity.type
_entity.pdbx_description
1 polymer ?
#
loop_
_entity_poly.entity_id
_entity_poly.type
_entity_poly.pdbx_seq_one_letter_code
_entity_poly.pdbx_strand_id
1 'polypeptide(L)'
;VMALPRSIFLQLLPSDFDMLCTHPMFGPDSGKAGWDGLPFVFDKVRVRSSPSQIARTEAFLDIFLTAGCRMVEMSCVEHDKHAAGSQFITHMMGRVLEKLDLENTPINTKGYESLRNLVDNTAR
;
A
#
# COMPACT_ATOMS: atom_id res chain seq x y z
N VAL A 1 4.56 -0.17 -8.59
CA VAL A 1 4.10 0.75 -7.53
C VAL A 1 5.29 1.42 -6.88
N MET A 2 6.14 0.70 -6.14
CA MET A 2 7.31 1.24 -5.43
C MET A 2 8.59 1.26 -6.28
N ALA A 3 8.78 0.31 -7.21
CA ALA A 3 10.04 0.19 -7.96
C ALA A 3 10.30 1.37 -8.91
N LEU A 4 9.25 1.95 -9.49
CA LEU A 4 9.36 3.12 -10.38
C LEU A 4 9.82 4.38 -9.62
N PRO A 5 9.16 4.83 -8.52
CA PRO A 5 9.67 5.92 -7.69
C PRO A 5 11.11 5.70 -7.22
N ARG A 6 11.43 4.49 -6.76
CA ARG A 6 12.79 4.12 -6.36
C ARG A 6 13.82 4.39 -7.47
N SER A 7 13.54 3.91 -8.68
CA SER A 7 14.43 4.07 -9.84
C SER A 7 14.65 5.55 -10.19
N ILE A 8 13.56 6.32 -10.27
CA ILE A 8 13.61 7.75 -10.60
C ILE A 8 14.43 8.51 -9.55
N PHE A 9 14.16 8.28 -8.27
CA PHE A 9 14.84 8.97 -7.19
C PHE A 9 16.33 8.60 -7.10
N LEU A 10 16.71 7.35 -7.38
CA LEU A 10 18.12 6.98 -7.44
C LEU A 10 18.88 7.69 -8.58
N GLN A 11 18.19 8.00 -9.68
CA GLN A 11 18.79 8.71 -10.82
C GLN A 11 18.87 10.22 -10.60
N LEU A 12 17.88 10.80 -9.92
CA LEU A 12 17.71 12.24 -9.82
C LEU A 12 18.20 12.85 -8.50
N LEU A 13 18.11 12.11 -7.39
CA LEU A 13 18.46 12.65 -6.08
C LEU A 13 19.98 12.55 -5.83
N PRO A 14 20.58 13.58 -5.23
CA PRO A 14 21.99 13.57 -4.82
C PRO A 14 22.36 12.30 -4.04
N SER A 15 23.61 11.84 -4.17
CA SER A 15 24.10 10.65 -3.45
C SER A 15 23.99 10.80 -1.94
N ASP A 16 23.95 12.04 -1.46
CA ASP A 16 23.80 12.40 -0.07
C ASP A 16 22.35 12.65 0.38
N PHE A 17 21.36 12.14 -0.33
CA PHE A 17 19.97 12.18 0.08
C PHE A 17 19.49 10.81 0.60
N ASP A 18 18.89 10.75 1.79
CA ASP A 18 18.36 9.48 2.32
C ASP A 18 17.03 9.12 1.66
N MET A 19 16.77 7.83 1.45
CA MET A 19 15.59 7.32 0.75
C MET A 19 14.98 6.14 1.49
N LEU A 20 13.72 6.30 1.86
CA LEU A 20 12.84 5.26 2.39
C LEU A 20 11.61 5.20 1.47
N CYS A 21 11.42 4.07 0.80
CA CYS A 21 10.20 3.85 0.03
C CYS A 21 9.19 3.14 0.93
N THR A 22 7.95 3.58 0.91
CA THR A 22 6.88 3.00 1.73
C THR A 22 5.61 2.81 0.92
N HIS A 23 4.77 1.89 1.39
CA HIS A 23 3.43 1.69 0.88
C HIS A 23 2.54 1.18 2.01
N PRO A 24 1.75 2.08 2.64
CA PRO A 24 0.63 1.65 3.47
C PRO A 24 -0.34 0.86 2.57
N MET A 25 -0.57 -0.42 2.87
CA MET A 25 -1.50 -1.27 2.10
C MET A 25 -2.96 -1.02 2.52
N PHE A 26 -3.26 0.23 2.85
CA PHE A 26 -4.54 0.71 3.35
C PHE A 26 -4.73 2.18 2.98
N GLY A 27 -5.97 2.63 2.96
CA GLY A 27 -6.35 4.00 2.62
C GLY A 27 -7.45 4.53 3.55
N PRO A 28 -8.08 5.67 3.20
CA PRO A 28 -9.11 6.28 4.02
C PRO A 28 -10.26 5.33 4.37
N ASP A 29 -10.64 4.43 3.45
CA ASP A 29 -11.78 3.52 3.66
C ASP A 29 -11.41 2.29 4.48
N SER A 30 -10.27 1.65 4.20
CA SER A 30 -9.81 0.45 4.92
C SER A 30 -9.14 0.75 6.26
N GLY A 31 -8.58 1.96 6.43
CA GLY A 31 -7.97 2.43 7.67
C GLY A 31 -8.85 3.33 8.53
N LYS A 32 -10.15 3.48 8.19
CA LYS A 32 -11.08 4.41 8.88
C LYS A 32 -11.24 4.16 10.38
N ALA A 33 -11.06 2.91 10.82
CA ALA A 33 -11.22 2.49 12.20
C ALA A 33 -9.89 2.44 12.97
N GLY A 34 -8.80 2.93 12.37
CA GLY A 34 -7.44 2.78 12.87
C GLY A 34 -6.58 1.90 11.97
N TRP A 35 -5.29 1.82 12.28
CA TRP A 35 -4.29 1.10 11.47
C TRP A 35 -3.81 -0.19 12.11
N ASP A 36 -4.39 -0.58 13.24
CA ASP A 36 -4.01 -1.76 13.99
C ASP A 36 -4.12 -3.03 13.12
N GLY A 37 -3.03 -3.79 13.06
CA GLY A 37 -2.89 -4.98 12.23
C GLY A 37 -2.81 -4.75 10.72
N LEU A 38 -2.98 -3.50 10.22
CA LEU A 38 -2.92 -3.22 8.79
C LEU A 38 -1.47 -3.28 8.27
N PRO A 39 -1.22 -3.79 7.05
CA PRO A 39 0.13 -3.93 6.54
C PRO A 39 0.72 -2.57 6.16
N PHE A 40 1.90 -2.26 6.70
CA PHE A 40 2.72 -1.14 6.26
C PHE A 40 4.03 -1.69 5.67
N VAL A 41 4.17 -1.56 4.35
CA VAL A 41 5.35 -2.06 3.62
C VAL A 41 6.40 -0.95 3.51
N PHE A 42 7.67 -1.28 3.71
CA PHE A 42 8.77 -0.33 3.54
C PHE A 42 10.05 -0.99 3.00
N ASP A 43 10.87 -0.17 2.36
CA ASP A 43 12.20 -0.51 1.82
C ASP A 43 13.19 0.61 2.16
N LYS A 44 14.23 0.29 2.93
CA LYS A 44 15.32 1.21 3.30
C LYS A 44 16.32 1.36 2.14
N VAL A 45 15.86 1.94 1.03
CA VAL A 45 16.60 2.03 -0.25
C VAL A 45 17.97 2.68 -0.11
N ARG A 46 18.07 3.80 0.60
CA ARG A 46 19.33 4.50 0.87
C ARG A 46 19.27 5.18 2.22
N VAL A 47 19.55 4.45 3.28
CA VAL A 47 19.66 5.00 4.64
C VAL A 47 21.11 4.86 5.08
N ARG A 48 21.81 6.00 5.21
CA ARG A 48 23.22 5.98 5.59
C ARG A 48 23.40 5.77 7.09
N SER A 49 24.57 5.28 7.45
CA SER A 49 24.87 4.74 8.79
C SER A 49 25.14 5.78 9.86
N SER A 50 25.00 7.09 9.60
CA SER A 50 25.21 8.06 10.68
C SER A 50 24.07 7.97 11.71
N PRO A 51 24.35 8.14 13.01
CA PRO A 51 23.33 7.97 14.05
C PRO A 51 22.09 8.84 13.85
N SER A 52 22.26 10.07 13.34
CA SER A 52 21.13 10.99 13.09
C SER A 52 20.23 10.51 11.95
N GLN A 53 20.78 9.85 10.93
CA GLN A 53 20.01 9.36 9.77
C GLN A 53 19.20 8.11 10.13
N ILE A 54 19.82 7.21 10.88
CA ILE A 54 19.14 6.03 11.44
C ILE A 54 18.00 6.50 12.34
N ALA A 55 18.26 7.42 13.28
CA ALA A 55 17.24 7.94 14.19
C ALA A 55 16.05 8.58 13.46
N ARG A 56 16.28 9.35 12.38
CA ARG A 56 15.20 9.91 11.57
C ARG A 56 14.36 8.86 10.87
N THR A 57 15.00 7.83 10.32
CA THR A 57 14.31 6.74 9.61
C THR A 57 13.45 5.95 10.59
N GLU A 58 14.02 5.57 11.73
CA GLU A 58 13.30 4.84 12.78
C GLU A 58 12.15 5.68 13.35
N ALA A 59 12.36 6.98 13.61
CA ALA A 59 11.31 7.87 14.09
C ALA A 59 10.11 7.97 13.13
N PHE A 60 10.35 7.92 11.81
CA PHE A 60 9.27 7.87 10.82
C PHE A 60 8.54 6.52 10.82
N LEU A 61 9.28 5.41 10.87
CA LEU A 61 8.69 4.07 10.93
C LEU A 61 7.90 3.85 12.23
N ASP A 62 8.34 4.45 13.33
CA ASP A 62 7.69 4.40 14.64
C ASP A 62 6.27 4.96 14.61
N ILE A 63 5.96 5.91 13.72
CA ILE A 63 4.58 6.41 13.54
C ILE A 63 3.62 5.26 13.22
N PHE A 64 4.03 4.36 12.33
CA PHE A 64 3.20 3.24 11.89
C PHE A 64 3.26 2.09 12.88
N LEU A 65 4.44 1.82 13.45
CA LEU A 65 4.60 0.79 14.47
C LEU A 65 3.73 1.10 15.71
N THR A 66 3.77 2.32 16.21
CA THR A 66 2.99 2.75 17.39
C THR A 66 1.49 2.84 17.10
N ALA A 67 1.09 3.03 15.84
CA ALA A 67 -0.30 2.93 15.40
C ALA A 67 -0.81 1.48 15.29
N GLY A 68 0.03 0.47 15.57
CA GLY A 68 -0.31 -0.95 15.53
C GLY A 68 -0.17 -1.60 14.16
N CYS A 69 0.44 -0.92 13.18
CA CYS A 69 0.62 -1.49 11.85
C CYS A 69 1.48 -2.76 11.91
N ARG A 70 1.14 -3.73 11.06
CA ARG A 70 2.03 -4.85 10.76
C ARG A 70 3.15 -4.36 9.84
N MET A 71 4.32 -4.13 10.41
CA MET A 71 5.51 -3.65 9.71
C MET A 71 6.10 -4.75 8.83
N VAL A 72 6.24 -4.50 7.52
CA VAL A 72 6.73 -5.47 6.54
C VAL A 72 7.89 -4.86 5.75
N GLU A 73 9.11 -5.28 6.05
CA GLU A 73 10.29 -4.89 5.27
C GLU A 73 10.46 -5.80 4.06
N MET A 74 10.49 -5.22 2.85
CA MET A 74 10.78 -5.94 1.60
C MET A 74 11.27 -5.00 0.51
N SER A 75 11.99 -5.53 -0.49
CA SER A 75 12.46 -4.71 -1.61
C SER A 75 11.29 -4.16 -2.44
N CYS A 76 11.46 -2.97 -3.02
CA CYS A 76 10.48 -2.38 -3.94
C CYS A 76 10.10 -3.30 -5.11
N VAL A 77 11.03 -4.14 -5.57
CA VAL A 77 10.82 -5.08 -6.68
C VAL A 77 9.92 -6.24 -6.25
N GLU A 78 10.21 -6.86 -5.10
CA GLU A 78 9.36 -7.92 -4.55
C GLU A 78 7.98 -7.41 -4.18
N HIS A 79 7.90 -6.21 -3.60
CA HIS A 79 6.62 -5.54 -3.36
C HIS A 79 5.80 -5.44 -4.65
N ASP A 80 6.38 -4.90 -5.73
CA ASP A 80 5.65 -4.69 -6.99
C ASP A 80 5.19 -6.01 -7.61
N LYS A 81 5.99 -7.08 -7.47
CA LYS A 81 5.62 -8.43 -7.89
C LYS A 81 4.40 -8.95 -7.11
N HIS A 82 4.37 -8.78 -5.79
CA HIS A 82 3.22 -9.15 -4.97
C HIS A 82 1.99 -8.29 -5.26
N ALA A 83 2.16 -6.97 -5.39
CA ALA A 83 1.08 -6.02 -5.65
C ALA A 83 0.43 -6.25 -7.02
N ALA A 84 1.22 -6.63 -8.04
CA ALA A 84 0.69 -6.99 -9.36
C ALA A 84 -0.25 -8.20 -9.32
N GLY A 85 0.07 -9.22 -8.51
CA GLY A 85 -0.76 -10.42 -8.36
C GLY A 85 -1.89 -10.31 -7.35
N SER A 86 -1.99 -9.20 -6.60
CA SER A 86 -3.01 -9.00 -5.58
C SER A 86 -3.78 -7.70 -5.83
N GLN A 87 -3.28 -6.57 -5.32
CA GLN A 87 -3.93 -5.27 -5.39
C GLN A 87 -4.33 -4.86 -6.81
N PHE A 88 -3.45 -5.05 -7.81
CA PHE A 88 -3.78 -4.71 -9.20
C PHE A 88 -4.98 -5.53 -9.73
N ILE A 89 -5.01 -6.84 -9.48
CA ILE A 89 -6.13 -7.70 -9.88
C ILE A 89 -7.41 -7.27 -9.17
N THR A 90 -7.34 -6.99 -7.86
CA THR A 90 -8.47 -6.52 -7.06
C THR A 90 -9.07 -5.23 -7.63
N HIS A 91 -8.26 -4.21 -7.91
CA HIS A 91 -8.74 -2.97 -8.50
C HIS A 91 -9.21 -3.12 -9.95
N MET A 92 -8.55 -3.96 -10.76
CA MET A 92 -8.97 -4.22 -12.13
C MET A 92 -10.38 -4.84 -12.16
N MET A 93 -10.62 -5.87 -11.35
CA MET A 93 -11.92 -6.53 -11.27
C MET A 93 -12.99 -5.57 -10.76
N GLY A 94 -12.67 -4.79 -9.72
CA GLY A 94 -13.54 -3.73 -9.23
C GLY A 94 -14.02 -2.75 -10.31
N ARG A 95 -13.08 -2.22 -11.12
CA ARG A 95 -13.38 -1.31 -12.23
C ARG A 95 -14.16 -1.96 -13.37
N VAL A 96 -13.96 -3.26 -13.62
CA VAL A 96 -14.76 -4.00 -14.62
C VAL A 96 -16.20 -4.15 -14.12
N LEU A 97 -16.36 -4.54 -12.85
CA LEU A 97 -17.67 -4.72 -12.22
C LEU A 97 -18.44 -3.40 -12.08
N GLU A 98 -17.75 -2.29 -11.80
CA GLU A 98 -18.34 -0.94 -11.80
C GLU A 98 -19.03 -0.62 -13.14
N LYS A 99 -18.40 -0.97 -14.26
CA LYS A 99 -18.97 -0.73 -15.61
C LYS A 99 -20.20 -1.57 -15.92
N LEU A 100 -20.47 -2.62 -15.15
CA LEU A 100 -21.65 -3.45 -15.30
C LEU A 100 -22.87 -2.93 -14.53
N ASP A 101 -22.71 -1.84 -13.77
CA ASP A 101 -23.77 -1.17 -13.01
C ASP A 101 -24.57 -2.14 -12.13
N LEU A 102 -23.87 -2.77 -11.18
CA LEU A 102 -24.43 -3.83 -10.33
C LEU A 102 -25.54 -3.30 -9.39
N GLU A 103 -26.80 -3.54 -9.77
CA GLU A 103 -27.98 -3.14 -8.99
C GLU A 103 -28.32 -4.08 -7.83
N ASN A 104 -29.09 -3.59 -6.85
CA ASN A 104 -29.48 -4.40 -5.70
C ASN A 104 -30.72 -5.20 -6.07
N THR A 105 -30.75 -6.47 -5.67
CA THR A 105 -31.91 -7.33 -5.90
C THR A 105 -32.44 -7.87 -4.57
N PRO A 106 -33.74 -8.21 -4.48
CA PRO A 106 -34.30 -8.86 -3.29
C PRO A 106 -33.71 -10.24 -2.97
N ILE A 107 -32.91 -10.81 -3.88
CA ILE A 107 -32.36 -12.17 -3.80
C ILE A 107 -30.83 -12.20 -3.93
N ASN A 108 -30.16 -11.11 -3.54
CA ASN A 108 -28.70 -11.06 -3.54
C ASN A 108 -28.10 -12.25 -2.78
N THR A 109 -27.07 -12.86 -3.35
CA THR A 109 -26.26 -13.86 -2.64
C THR A 109 -25.12 -13.17 -1.91
N LYS A 110 -24.56 -13.80 -0.87
CA LYS A 110 -23.37 -13.30 -0.17
C LYS A 110 -22.17 -13.07 -1.11
N GLY A 111 -22.05 -13.90 -2.16
CA GLY A 111 -21.04 -13.72 -3.19
C GLY A 111 -21.26 -12.43 -3.99
N TYR A 112 -22.51 -12.16 -4.37
CA TYR A 112 -22.86 -10.92 -5.07
C TYR A 112 -22.65 -9.68 -4.21
N GLU A 113 -23.02 -9.72 -2.92
CA GLU A 113 -22.72 -8.65 -1.95
C GLU A 113 -21.22 -8.40 -1.83
N SER A 114 -20.39 -9.45 -1.85
CA SER A 114 -18.93 -9.32 -1.81
C SER A 114 -18.38 -8.64 -3.07
N LEU A 115 -18.93 -8.94 -4.25
CA LEU A 115 -18.56 -8.27 -5.50
C LEU A 115 -18.95 -6.80 -5.49
N ARG A 116 -20.12 -6.47 -4.92
CA ARG A 116 -20.53 -5.08 -4.74
C ARG A 116 -19.64 -4.32 -3.77
N ASN A 117 -19.36 -4.91 -2.60
CA ASN A 117 -18.41 -4.34 -1.66
C ASN A 117 -17.03 -4.16 -2.29
N LEU A 118 -16.62 -5.05 -3.20
CA LEU A 118 -15.39 -4.88 -3.97
C LEU A 118 -15.44 -3.62 -4.85
N VAL A 119 -16.53 -3.40 -5.60
CA VAL A 119 -16.74 -2.17 -6.38
C VAL A 119 -16.63 -0.94 -5.47
N ASP A 120 -17.40 -0.88 -4.39
CA ASP A 120 -17.42 0.26 -3.47
C ASP A 120 -16.04 0.61 -2.88
N ASN A 121 -15.17 -0.38 -2.69
CA ASN A 121 -13.83 -0.22 -2.14
C ASN A 121 -12.74 0.04 -3.20
N THR A 122 -13.03 -0.06 -4.49
CA THR A 122 -12.03 0.00 -5.57
C THR A 122 -12.34 1.00 -6.67
N ALA A 123 -13.60 1.40 -6.80
CA ALA A 123 -14.12 2.33 -7.78
C ALA A 123 -14.35 3.71 -7.14
N ARG A 124 -13.48 4.66 -7.49
CA ARG A 124 -13.63 6.11 -7.28
C ARG A 124 -12.94 6.85 -8.41
#